data_AF-A0A914ZMD9-F1
#
_entry.id   AF-A0A914ZMD9-F1
#
_cell.length_a   1.000
_cell.length_b   1.000
_cell.length_c   1.000
_cell.angle_alpha   90.00
_cell.angle_beta   90.00
_cell.angle_gamma   90.00
#
_symmetry.space_group_name_H-M   'P 1'
#
loop_
_entity.id
_entity.type
_entity.pdbx_description
1 polymer ?
#
loop_
_entity_poly.entity_id
_entity_poly.type
_entity_poly.pdbx_seq_one_letter_code
_entity_poly.pdbx_strand_id
1 'polypeptide(L)'
;MAYQPDRGSTSCRLCPSGTVSVSMNATSLSHCIGNCPPGQRHTPDGDCEPCPVGFFKSPNDVLCRPCDPSTTTEAVGSTSERQCVLPSCPRGFYLNSDFRQCLRCGYGHYQDEVGQKSCKRCPPETTTRKFGATSASECISTNQCATGEHKCHWLAACFDLPDEDNRPLYGCKCQPGFVGSGFECTDVCMNLCLHSAKCIKTSRGEPKCICRPGYRGKRCEFTA
;
A
#
# COMPACT_ATOMS: atom_id res chain seq x y z
N MET A 1 -28.02 8.56 30.15
CA MET A 1 -27.35 7.45 30.87
C MET A 1 -28.13 7.15 32.15
N ALA A 2 -28.20 5.89 32.58
CA ALA A 2 -29.20 5.37 33.51
C ALA A 2 -28.63 4.21 34.35
N TYR A 3 -29.23 3.92 35.51
CA TYR A 3 -28.83 2.85 36.41
C TYR A 3 -30.03 1.94 36.77
N GLN A 4 -29.75 0.69 37.12
CA GLN A 4 -30.76 -0.29 37.55
C GLN A 4 -30.37 -0.96 38.87
N PRO A 5 -30.94 -0.53 40.01
CA PRO A 5 -30.69 -1.18 41.30
C PRO A 5 -31.44 -2.51 41.46
N ASP A 6 -32.54 -2.70 40.75
CA ASP A 6 -33.46 -3.82 40.95
C ASP A 6 -33.07 -5.02 40.05
N ARG A 7 -32.62 -6.11 40.66
CA ARG A 7 -32.24 -7.34 39.93
C ARG A 7 -33.44 -7.88 39.15
N GLY A 8 -33.26 -8.12 37.84
CA GLY A 8 -34.29 -8.68 36.96
C GLY A 8 -35.26 -7.65 36.36
N SER A 9 -35.11 -6.36 36.66
CA SER A 9 -35.91 -5.31 36.04
C SER A 9 -35.38 -4.90 34.67
N THR A 10 -36.28 -4.73 33.70
CA THR A 10 -35.96 -4.37 32.30
C THR A 10 -35.94 -2.86 32.05
N SER A 11 -36.24 -2.03 33.06
CA SER A 11 -36.40 -0.58 32.91
C SER A 11 -35.41 0.22 33.75
N CYS A 12 -34.44 0.88 33.12
CA CYS A 12 -33.40 1.64 33.82
C CYS A 12 -33.91 3.00 34.32
N ARG A 13 -33.49 3.38 35.53
CA ARG A 13 -33.74 4.70 36.13
C ARG A 13 -32.74 5.71 35.60
N LEU A 14 -33.21 6.87 35.12
CA LEU A 14 -32.32 7.92 34.60
C LEU A 14 -31.46 8.52 35.72
N CYS A 15 -30.22 8.89 35.39
CA CYS A 15 -29.40 9.69 36.30
C CYS A 15 -29.97 11.11 36.48
N PRO A 16 -29.76 11.76 37.65
CA PRO A 16 -30.14 13.15 37.89
C PRO A 16 -29.55 14.14 36.87
N SER A 17 -30.20 15.29 36.69
CA SER A 17 -29.77 16.33 35.74
C SER A 17 -28.29 16.69 35.89
N GLY A 18 -27.55 16.67 34.79
CA GLY A 18 -26.10 16.95 34.77
C GLY A 18 -25.20 15.77 35.14
N THR A 19 -25.77 14.61 35.49
CA THR A 19 -25.03 13.40 35.84
C THR A 19 -25.31 12.25 34.87
N VAL A 20 -24.33 11.35 34.74
CA VAL A 20 -24.31 10.27 33.75
C VAL A 20 -23.61 9.05 34.32
N SER A 21 -24.00 7.85 33.88
CA SER A 21 -23.40 6.59 34.30
C SER A 21 -22.36 6.10 33.29
N VAL A 22 -21.09 5.97 33.68
CA VAL A 22 -19.97 5.63 32.77
C VAL A 22 -20.08 4.23 32.16
N SER A 23 -20.68 3.28 32.90
CA SER A 23 -20.87 1.90 32.44
C SER A 23 -22.35 1.55 32.25
N MET A 24 -22.63 0.65 31.31
CA MET A 24 -23.98 0.10 31.10
C MET A 24 -24.47 -0.78 32.26
N ASN A 25 -23.57 -1.18 33.17
CA ASN A 25 -23.86 -2.02 34.34
C ASN A 25 -24.06 -1.20 35.61
N ALA A 26 -24.43 0.08 35.50
CA ALA A 26 -24.65 0.91 36.66
C ALA A 26 -25.84 0.40 37.47
N THR A 27 -25.59 -0.04 38.71
CA THR A 27 -26.62 -0.58 39.62
C THR A 27 -26.99 0.36 40.75
N SER A 28 -26.30 1.48 40.90
CA SER A 28 -26.51 2.42 42.02
C SER A 28 -26.47 3.86 41.54
N LEU A 29 -27.17 4.75 42.26
CA LEU A 29 -27.12 6.19 42.05
C LEU A 29 -25.71 6.75 42.25
N SER A 30 -24.88 6.11 43.07
CA SER A 30 -23.46 6.47 43.26
C SER A 30 -22.61 6.31 41.99
N HIS A 31 -23.13 5.61 40.97
CA HIS A 31 -22.48 5.48 39.67
C HIS A 31 -22.85 6.60 38.69
N CYS A 32 -23.78 7.49 39.07
CA CYS A 32 -24.08 8.70 38.32
C CYS A 32 -23.06 9.79 38.69
N ILE A 33 -22.07 10.00 37.84
CA ILE A 33 -21.02 11.02 38.01
C ILE A 33 -21.34 12.26 37.15
N GLY A 34 -20.68 13.39 37.42
CA GLY A 34 -20.87 14.61 36.61
C GLY A 34 -20.50 14.38 35.14
N ASN A 35 -21.33 14.85 34.21
CA ASN A 35 -21.03 14.76 32.78
C ASN A 35 -19.78 15.58 32.44
N CYS A 36 -18.93 15.06 31.56
CA CYS A 36 -17.81 15.82 31.04
C CYS A 36 -18.25 17.10 30.30
N PRO A 37 -17.41 18.16 30.32
CA PRO A 37 -17.63 19.39 29.55
C PRO A 37 -17.88 19.13 28.05
N PRO A 38 -18.40 20.12 27.30
CA PRO A 38 -18.45 20.06 25.85
C PRO A 38 -17.08 19.71 25.25
N GLY A 39 -17.08 18.89 24.21
CA GLY A 39 -15.87 18.39 23.58
C GLY A 39 -15.10 17.32 24.36
N GLN A 40 -15.59 16.81 25.50
CA GLN A 40 -14.90 15.77 26.26
C GLN A 40 -15.78 14.55 26.57
N ARG A 41 -15.22 13.34 26.54
CA ARG A 41 -15.86 12.09 26.97
C ARG A 41 -15.20 11.53 28.21
N HIS A 42 -15.92 10.64 28.90
CA HIS A 42 -15.35 9.87 29.99
C HIS A 42 -14.41 8.76 29.48
N THR A 43 -13.26 8.62 30.12
CA THR A 43 -12.39 7.44 30.02
C THR A 43 -12.99 6.28 30.83
N PRO A 44 -12.50 5.03 30.66
CA PRO A 44 -12.90 3.92 31.51
C PRO A 44 -12.66 4.16 33.01
N ASP A 45 -11.66 4.99 33.34
CA ASP A 45 -11.30 5.37 34.72
C ASP A 45 -12.18 6.49 35.28
N GLY A 46 -13.02 7.12 34.45
CA GLY A 46 -13.97 8.18 34.84
C GLY A 46 -13.49 9.62 34.57
N ASP A 47 -12.23 9.79 34.20
CA ASP A 47 -11.65 11.09 33.82
C ASP A 47 -12.22 11.63 32.50
N CYS A 48 -12.10 12.94 32.27
CA CYS A 48 -12.56 13.56 31.03
C CYS A 48 -11.41 13.74 30.03
N GLU A 49 -11.56 13.13 28.84
CA GLU A 49 -10.63 13.27 27.72
C GLU A 49 -11.30 13.92 26.50
N PRO A 50 -10.57 14.67 25.66
CA PRO A 50 -11.12 15.27 24.45
C PRO A 50 -11.76 14.24 23.50
N CYS A 51 -12.87 14.59 22.86
CA CYS A 51 -13.45 13.81 21.79
C CYS A 51 -12.41 13.61 20.67
N PRO A 52 -12.25 12.39 20.13
CA PRO A 52 -11.29 12.13 19.06
C PRO A 52 -11.70 12.87 17.77
N VAL A 53 -10.75 13.01 16.84
CA VAL A 53 -11.01 13.58 15.52
C VAL A 53 -12.16 12.84 14.82
N GLY A 54 -13.05 13.59 14.18
CA GLY A 54 -14.26 13.07 13.55
C GLY A 54 -15.46 12.96 14.49
N PHE A 55 -15.30 13.40 15.74
CA PHE A 55 -16.38 13.43 16.73
C PHE A 55 -16.44 14.79 17.43
N PHE A 56 -17.64 15.17 17.85
CA PHE A 56 -17.91 16.38 18.62
C PHE A 56 -18.86 16.10 19.79
N LYS A 57 -18.87 16.96 20.81
CA LYS A 57 -19.84 16.89 21.90
C LYS A 57 -20.36 18.26 22.28
N SER A 58 -21.66 18.48 22.09
CA SER A 58 -22.34 19.71 22.47
C SER A 58 -22.63 19.74 23.98
N PRO A 59 -23.01 20.88 24.57
CA PRO A 59 -23.27 20.98 26.01
C PRO A 59 -24.32 20.01 26.55
N ASN A 60 -25.32 19.69 25.74
CA ASN A 60 -26.41 18.77 26.11
C ASN A 60 -26.12 17.31 25.73
N ASP A 61 -25.04 17.06 24.98
CA ASP A 61 -24.67 15.70 24.60
C ASP A 61 -23.97 15.01 25.77
N VAL A 62 -24.22 13.71 25.91
CA VAL A 62 -23.61 12.86 26.95
C VAL A 62 -22.40 12.10 26.40
N LEU A 63 -22.40 11.80 25.10
CA LEU A 63 -21.33 11.11 24.40
C LEU A 63 -20.83 11.97 23.23
N CYS A 64 -19.60 11.72 22.79
CA CYS A 64 -19.12 12.28 21.53
C CYS A 64 -19.94 11.71 20.38
N ARG A 65 -20.59 12.58 19.62
CA ARG A 65 -21.33 12.26 18.41
C ARG A 65 -20.38 12.28 17.21
N PRO A 66 -20.51 11.35 16.25
CA PRO A 66 -19.73 11.39 15.03
C PRO A 66 -20.15 12.56 14.14
N CYS A 67 -19.22 13.08 13.36
CA CYS A 67 -19.51 13.91 12.19
C CYS A 67 -20.27 13.10 11.13
N ASP A 68 -20.80 13.80 10.12
CA ASP A 68 -21.27 13.16 8.89
C ASP A 68 -20.16 12.27 8.29
N PRO A 69 -20.46 11.10 7.69
CA PRO A 69 -19.44 10.21 7.15
C PRO A 69 -18.50 10.86 6.12
N SER A 70 -18.95 11.93 5.45
CA SER A 70 -18.15 12.68 4.47
C SER A 70 -17.23 13.74 5.09
N THR A 71 -17.39 14.06 6.38
CA THR A 71 -16.64 15.13 7.06
C THR A 71 -15.98 14.67 8.35
N THR A 72 -15.03 15.47 8.82
CA THR A 72 -14.28 15.24 10.04
C THR A 72 -13.86 16.56 10.67
N THR A 73 -13.48 16.51 11.94
CA THR A 73 -13.01 17.68 12.68
C THR A 73 -11.52 17.95 12.41
N GLU A 74 -11.08 19.19 12.58
CA GLU A 74 -9.67 19.56 12.41
C GLU A 74 -8.78 18.98 13.52
N ALA A 75 -9.31 19.01 14.74
CA ALA A 75 -8.64 18.59 15.96
C ALA A 75 -9.57 17.78 16.87
N VAL A 76 -8.98 17.22 17.93
CA VAL A 76 -9.71 16.63 19.04
C VAL A 76 -10.47 17.72 19.82
N GLY A 77 -11.46 17.34 20.61
CA GLY A 77 -12.14 18.25 21.52
C GLY A 77 -13.24 19.10 20.91
N SER A 78 -13.73 18.76 19.70
CA SER A 78 -14.74 19.57 19.03
C SER A 78 -16.05 19.65 19.81
N THR A 79 -16.61 20.85 19.90
CA THR A 79 -17.78 21.15 20.75
C THR A 79 -19.08 21.28 19.97
N SER A 80 -19.03 21.22 18.63
CA SER A 80 -20.19 21.40 17.76
C SER A 80 -19.98 20.72 16.42
N GLU A 81 -21.06 20.24 15.82
CA GLU A 81 -21.12 19.69 14.46
C GLU A 81 -20.57 20.66 13.41
N ARG A 82 -20.69 21.98 13.63
CA ARG A 82 -20.16 23.00 12.72
C ARG A 82 -18.63 23.00 12.59
N GLN A 83 -17.94 22.27 13.46
CA GLN A 83 -16.49 22.08 13.39
C GLN A 83 -16.08 20.86 12.55
N CYS A 84 -17.05 20.10 12.02
CA CYS A 84 -16.85 19.04 11.04
C CYS A 84 -16.65 19.64 9.64
N VAL A 85 -15.53 20.34 9.43
CA VAL A 85 -15.28 21.17 8.24
C VAL A 85 -14.30 20.55 7.25
N LEU A 86 -13.58 19.48 7.63
CA LEU A 86 -12.61 18.82 6.76
C LEU A 86 -13.24 17.59 6.11
N PRO A 87 -12.87 17.22 4.87
CA PRO A 87 -13.38 15.99 4.26
C PRO A 87 -12.80 14.75 4.96
N SER A 88 -13.64 13.75 5.18
CA SER A 88 -13.21 12.42 5.62
C SER A 88 -12.71 11.62 4.43
N CYS A 89 -11.40 11.41 4.34
CA CYS A 89 -10.80 10.81 3.16
C CYS A 89 -11.08 9.30 3.07
N PRO A 90 -11.55 8.81 1.91
CA PRO A 90 -11.76 7.38 1.70
C PRO A 90 -10.41 6.64 1.62
N ARG A 91 -10.48 5.31 1.64
CA ARG A 91 -9.33 4.43 1.39
C ARG A 91 -8.61 4.82 0.10
N GLY A 92 -7.28 4.76 0.13
CA GLY A 92 -6.40 5.19 -0.94
C GLY A 92 -6.15 6.70 -0.98
N PHE A 93 -6.70 7.47 -0.03
CA PHE A 93 -6.50 8.91 0.05
C PHE A 93 -6.02 9.32 1.43
N TYR A 94 -5.39 10.49 1.50
CA TYR A 94 -5.02 11.15 2.74
C TYR A 94 -5.47 12.61 2.72
N LEU A 95 -5.78 13.14 3.90
CA LEU A 95 -6.16 14.53 4.06
C LEU A 95 -4.92 15.42 3.99
N ASN A 96 -4.88 16.29 2.99
CA ASN A 96 -3.93 17.39 2.95
C ASN A 96 -4.57 18.61 3.63
N SER A 97 -4.02 19.01 4.78
CA SER A 97 -4.54 20.12 5.58
C SER A 97 -4.40 21.49 4.89
N ASP A 98 -3.35 21.67 4.08
CA ASP A 98 -3.08 22.95 3.39
C ASP A 98 -4.13 23.22 2.32
N PHE A 99 -4.50 22.18 1.55
CA PHE A 99 -5.53 22.26 0.50
C PHE A 99 -6.94 21.92 1.00
N ARG A 100 -7.08 21.48 2.26
CA ARG A 100 -8.32 20.95 2.86
C ARG A 100 -9.02 19.93 1.96
N GLN A 101 -8.23 19.07 1.32
CA GLN A 101 -8.69 18.12 0.30
C GLN A 101 -8.06 16.74 0.48
N CYS A 102 -8.78 15.73 0.02
CA CYS A 102 -8.28 14.37 -0.02
C CYS A 102 -7.43 14.15 -1.27
N LEU A 103 -6.15 13.87 -1.06
CA LEU A 103 -5.20 13.55 -2.12
C LEU A 103 -4.96 12.05 -2.18
N ARG A 104 -4.83 11.50 -3.39
CA ARG A 104 -4.55 10.07 -3.58
C ARG A 104 -3.15 9.73 -3.06
N CYS A 105 -3.01 8.53 -2.50
CA CYS A 105 -1.68 7.98 -2.23
C CYS A 105 -0.88 7.87 -3.53
N GLY A 106 0.35 8.37 -3.53
CA GLY A 106 1.27 8.24 -4.65
C GLY A 106 1.84 6.82 -4.79
N TYR A 107 2.73 6.64 -5.76
CA TYR A 107 3.48 5.40 -5.93
C TYR A 107 4.26 5.02 -4.67
N GLY A 108 4.43 3.72 -4.45
CA GLY A 108 5.08 3.16 -3.24
C GLY A 108 4.29 3.34 -1.94
N HIS A 109 3.04 3.84 -2.01
CA HIS A 109 2.20 4.10 -0.85
C HIS A 109 0.79 3.55 -1.03
N TYR A 110 0.13 3.25 0.09
CA TYR A 110 -1.26 2.81 0.16
C TYR A 110 -1.96 3.37 1.41
N GLN A 111 -3.29 3.33 1.43
CA GLN A 111 -4.06 3.68 2.62
C GLN A 111 -5.32 2.81 2.71
N ASP A 112 -5.38 1.96 3.72
CA ASP A 112 -6.43 0.97 3.99
C ASP A 112 -7.41 1.41 5.08
N GLU A 113 -7.26 2.61 5.63
CA GLU A 113 -8.16 3.19 6.63
C GLU A 113 -8.76 4.52 6.12
N VAL A 114 -9.92 4.89 6.64
CA VAL A 114 -10.59 6.16 6.31
C VAL A 114 -10.11 7.28 7.22
N GLY A 115 -10.25 8.53 6.76
CA GLY A 115 -9.97 9.73 7.56
C GLY A 115 -8.50 9.97 7.88
N GLN A 116 -7.58 9.29 7.18
CA GLN A 116 -6.16 9.35 7.47
C GLN A 116 -5.50 10.62 6.93
N LYS A 117 -4.48 11.11 7.64
CA LYS A 117 -3.70 12.32 7.26
C LYS A 117 -2.41 12.01 6.49
N SER A 118 -2.09 10.74 6.30
CA SER A 118 -0.93 10.27 5.55
C SER A 118 -1.17 8.89 4.94
N CYS A 119 -0.42 8.52 3.91
CA CYS A 119 -0.41 7.16 3.36
C CYS A 119 0.69 6.31 4.00
N LYS A 120 0.43 5.01 4.14
CA LYS A 120 1.39 4.00 4.59
C LYS A 120 2.37 3.69 3.45
N ARG A 121 3.63 3.47 3.79
CA ARG A 121 4.66 3.06 2.82
C ARG A 121 4.55 1.56 2.53
N CYS A 122 4.82 1.18 1.29
CA CYS A 122 5.01 -0.21 0.94
C CYS A 122 6.23 -0.81 1.69
N PRO A 123 6.22 -2.13 1.97
CA PRO A 123 7.38 -2.84 2.48
C PRO A 123 8.62 -2.69 1.57
N PRO A 124 9.84 -2.95 2.10
CA PRO A 124 11.06 -2.95 1.28
C PRO A 124 10.93 -3.85 0.04
N GLU A 125 11.59 -3.46 -1.06
CA GLU A 125 11.57 -4.17 -2.36
C GLU A 125 10.17 -4.32 -2.99
N THR A 126 9.20 -3.52 -2.56
CA THR A 126 7.85 -3.49 -3.13
C THR A 126 7.35 -2.06 -3.37
N THR A 127 6.43 -1.91 -4.31
CA THR A 127 5.84 -0.62 -4.66
C THR A 127 4.41 -0.78 -5.17
N THR A 128 3.59 0.26 -5.00
CA THR A 128 2.30 0.38 -5.70
C THR A 128 2.53 1.09 -7.04
N ARG A 129 2.07 0.51 -8.14
CA ARG A 129 2.21 1.06 -9.50
C ARG A 129 0.99 1.86 -9.97
N LYS A 130 0.11 2.23 -9.04
CA LYS A 130 -1.07 3.05 -9.31
C LYS A 130 -1.32 4.01 -8.16
N PHE A 131 -1.92 5.15 -8.48
CA PHE A 131 -2.38 6.09 -7.48
C PHE A 131 -3.57 5.53 -6.70
N GLY A 132 -3.61 5.85 -5.41
CA GLY A 132 -4.70 5.52 -4.52
C GLY A 132 -4.85 4.03 -4.21
N ALA A 133 -3.73 3.32 -4.05
CA ALA A 133 -3.75 1.96 -3.56
C ALA A 133 -4.41 1.87 -2.17
N THR A 134 -5.27 0.87 -1.99
CA THR A 134 -6.16 0.73 -0.84
C THR A 134 -5.73 -0.34 0.16
N SER A 135 -4.67 -1.06 -0.14
CA SER A 135 -4.22 -2.20 0.66
C SER A 135 -2.73 -2.48 0.47
N ALA A 136 -2.12 -3.10 1.49
CA ALA A 136 -0.74 -3.56 1.42
C ALA A 136 -0.52 -4.65 0.35
N SER A 137 -1.56 -5.43 0.02
CA SER A 137 -1.51 -6.45 -1.04
C SER A 137 -1.32 -5.87 -2.44
N GLU A 138 -1.53 -4.56 -2.62
CA GLU A 138 -1.25 -3.87 -3.89
C GLU A 138 0.21 -3.43 -4.02
N CYS A 139 1.02 -3.61 -2.96
CA CYS A 139 2.47 -3.46 -3.02
C CYS A 139 3.06 -4.71 -3.68
N ILE A 140 3.54 -4.55 -4.91
CA ILE A 140 4.11 -5.63 -5.71
C ILE A 140 5.62 -5.46 -5.82
N SER A 141 6.34 -6.56 -6.06
CA SER A 141 7.80 -6.51 -6.11
C SER A 141 8.30 -5.55 -7.19
N THR A 142 9.35 -4.81 -6.86
CA THR A 142 10.13 -4.01 -7.82
C THR A 142 11.01 -4.88 -8.71
N ASN A 143 11.11 -6.18 -8.45
CA ASN A 143 11.94 -7.10 -9.22
C ASN A 143 11.13 -7.97 -10.18
N GLN A 144 11.11 -7.61 -11.48
CA GLN A 144 10.32 -8.36 -12.47
C GLN A 144 10.91 -9.73 -12.79
N CYS A 145 12.21 -9.91 -12.55
CA CYS A 145 12.88 -11.19 -12.71
C CYS A 145 12.43 -12.20 -11.65
N ALA A 146 12.22 -11.75 -10.41
CA ALA A 146 11.76 -12.56 -9.30
C ALA A 146 10.26 -12.91 -9.43
N THR A 147 9.45 -11.99 -9.96
CA THR A 147 8.01 -12.23 -10.16
C THR A 147 7.69 -13.05 -11.40
N GLY A 148 8.62 -13.11 -12.36
CA GLY A 148 8.37 -13.71 -13.67
C GLY A 148 7.47 -12.88 -14.59
N GLU A 149 7.20 -11.60 -14.24
CA GLU A 149 6.44 -10.68 -15.10
C GLU A 149 7.23 -10.24 -16.34
N HIS A 150 8.53 -10.54 -16.38
CA HIS A 150 9.40 -10.21 -17.51
C HIS A 150 9.05 -10.99 -18.78
N LYS A 151 9.34 -10.39 -19.93
CA LYS A 151 9.11 -10.99 -21.26
C LYS A 151 10.38 -11.48 -21.94
N CYS A 152 11.47 -11.66 -21.18
CA CYS A 152 12.71 -12.21 -21.72
C CYS A 152 12.47 -13.54 -22.45
N HIS A 153 13.25 -13.77 -23.51
CA HIS A 153 13.24 -15.05 -24.20
C HIS A 153 13.59 -16.18 -23.22
N TRP A 154 13.08 -17.38 -23.44
CA TRP A 154 13.39 -18.53 -22.59
C TRP A 154 14.89 -18.94 -22.59
N LEU A 155 15.64 -18.47 -23.60
CA LEU A 155 17.10 -18.61 -23.73
C LEU A 155 17.87 -17.37 -23.25
N ALA A 156 17.22 -16.46 -22.54
CA ALA A 156 17.83 -15.28 -21.97
C ALA A 156 17.76 -15.31 -20.45
N ALA A 157 18.77 -14.70 -19.82
CA ALA A 157 18.71 -14.34 -18.42
C ALA A 157 18.02 -12.96 -18.27
N CYS A 158 17.21 -12.82 -17.23
CA CYS A 158 16.64 -11.55 -16.80
C CYS A 158 17.58 -10.86 -15.82
N PHE A 159 17.68 -9.54 -15.92
CA PHE A 159 18.42 -8.68 -15.00
C PHE A 159 17.50 -7.60 -14.51
N ASP A 160 17.37 -7.50 -13.20
CA ASP A 160 16.58 -6.44 -12.57
C ASP A 160 17.31 -5.10 -12.73
N LEU A 161 16.60 -4.07 -13.17
CA LEU A 161 17.14 -2.72 -13.28
C LEU A 161 16.38 -1.81 -12.31
N PRO A 162 17.00 -0.71 -11.84
CA PRO A 162 16.29 0.26 -11.02
C PRO A 162 15.04 0.78 -11.75
N ASP A 163 13.91 0.81 -11.05
CA ASP A 163 12.68 1.43 -11.55
C ASP A 163 12.93 2.92 -11.85
N GLU A 164 12.51 3.37 -13.03
CA GLU A 164 12.60 4.78 -13.46
C GLU A 164 11.18 5.36 -13.59
N ASP A 165 10.94 6.55 -13.04
CA ASP A 165 9.61 7.19 -13.03
C ASP A 165 8.46 6.30 -12.51
N ASN A 166 8.74 5.41 -11.55
CA ASN A 166 7.80 4.41 -11.02
C ASN A 166 7.35 3.38 -12.07
N ARG A 167 8.16 3.19 -13.13
CA ARG A 167 7.97 2.15 -14.14
C ARG A 167 8.96 1.01 -13.90
N PRO A 168 8.45 -0.23 -13.85
CA PRO A 168 9.26 -1.45 -13.86
C PRO A 168 10.28 -1.45 -14.98
N LEU A 169 11.55 -1.63 -14.64
CA LEU A 169 12.60 -1.76 -15.64
C LEU A 169 13.40 -3.04 -15.41
N TYR A 170 13.54 -3.82 -16.48
CA TYR A 170 14.38 -5.01 -16.49
C TYR A 170 15.08 -5.15 -17.84
N GLY A 171 16.24 -5.78 -17.82
CA GLY A 171 17.01 -6.14 -19.00
C GLY A 171 16.94 -7.63 -19.28
N CYS A 172 17.12 -8.01 -20.54
CA CYS A 172 17.26 -9.40 -20.95
C CYS A 172 18.57 -9.58 -21.71
N LYS A 173 19.33 -10.64 -21.42
CA LYS A 173 20.56 -10.98 -22.15
C LYS A 173 20.55 -12.45 -22.50
N CYS A 174 20.78 -12.76 -23.78
CA CYS A 174 20.87 -14.15 -24.21
C CYS A 174 21.94 -14.91 -23.39
N GLN A 175 21.62 -16.15 -23.04
CA GLN A 175 22.52 -17.04 -22.34
C GLN A 175 23.75 -17.36 -23.20
N PRO A 176 24.88 -17.77 -22.59
CA PRO A 176 26.08 -18.17 -23.32
C PRO A 176 25.76 -19.18 -24.46
N GLY A 177 26.24 -18.89 -25.67
CA GLY A 177 25.96 -19.72 -26.85
C GLY A 177 24.74 -19.30 -27.66
N PHE A 178 24.09 -18.21 -27.28
CA PHE A 178 22.97 -17.61 -28.01
C PHE A 178 23.22 -16.11 -28.23
N VAL A 179 22.65 -15.58 -29.31
CA VAL A 179 22.75 -14.16 -29.70
C VAL A 179 21.38 -13.60 -30.05
N GLY A 180 21.21 -12.29 -29.88
CA GLY A 180 19.95 -11.59 -30.14
C GLY A 180 19.71 -10.45 -29.17
N SER A 181 18.45 -10.02 -29.04
CA SER A 181 18.03 -8.88 -28.22
C SER A 181 17.84 -9.24 -26.74
N GLY A 182 17.89 -10.53 -26.38
CA GLY A 182 17.47 -11.02 -25.07
C GLY A 182 15.95 -11.28 -24.96
N PHE A 183 15.14 -10.62 -25.79
CA PHE A 183 13.72 -10.95 -25.98
C PHE A 183 13.52 -11.96 -27.11
N GLU A 184 14.48 -12.05 -28.00
CA GLU A 184 14.61 -13.08 -29.02
C GLU A 184 16.06 -13.53 -29.05
N CYS A 185 16.30 -14.83 -28.89
CA CYS A 185 17.64 -15.40 -28.84
C CYS A 185 17.70 -16.62 -29.77
N THR A 186 18.68 -16.61 -30.66
CA THR A 186 18.96 -17.71 -31.59
C THR A 186 20.33 -18.30 -31.32
N ASP A 187 20.51 -19.55 -31.72
CA ASP A 187 21.78 -20.25 -31.54
C ASP A 187 22.89 -19.49 -32.30
N VAL A 188 23.98 -19.15 -31.62
CA VAL A 188 25.09 -18.41 -32.25
C VAL A 188 25.73 -19.16 -33.42
N CYS A 189 25.59 -20.48 -33.47
CA CYS A 189 26.09 -21.30 -34.58
C CYS A 189 25.16 -21.29 -35.81
N MET A 190 23.90 -20.85 -35.69
CA MET A 190 23.00 -20.79 -36.84
C MET A 190 23.56 -19.87 -37.93
N ASN A 191 23.81 -20.44 -39.10
CA ASN A 191 24.35 -19.75 -40.28
C ASN A 191 25.70 -19.03 -40.06
N LEU A 192 26.41 -19.33 -38.97
CA LEU A 192 27.70 -18.71 -38.70
C LEU A 192 28.80 -19.31 -39.57
N CYS A 193 29.00 -20.63 -39.52
CA CYS A 193 30.07 -21.28 -40.26
C CYS A 193 29.63 -21.56 -41.71
N LEU A 194 30.43 -21.12 -42.67
CA LEU A 194 30.16 -21.27 -44.10
C LEU A 194 30.73 -22.59 -44.65
N HIS A 195 30.38 -22.94 -45.89
CA HIS A 195 30.86 -24.13 -46.59
C HIS A 195 30.66 -25.45 -45.82
N SER A 196 29.54 -25.55 -45.09
CA SER A 196 29.22 -26.70 -44.23
C SER A 196 30.32 -27.03 -43.20
N ALA A 197 31.03 -26.01 -42.73
CA ALA A 197 32.01 -26.13 -41.65
C ALA A 197 31.31 -26.43 -40.31
N LYS A 198 32.01 -27.15 -39.42
CA LYS A 198 31.47 -27.54 -38.12
C LYS A 198 31.58 -26.38 -37.14
N CYS A 199 30.44 -25.92 -36.60
CA CYS A 199 30.43 -24.97 -35.50
C CYS A 199 30.56 -25.69 -34.15
N ILE A 200 31.42 -25.19 -33.28
CA ILE A 200 31.54 -25.62 -31.88
C ILE A 200 31.41 -24.39 -30.98
N LYS A 201 30.95 -24.58 -29.75
CA LYS A 201 30.87 -23.52 -28.73
C LYS A 201 31.92 -23.79 -27.65
N THR A 202 32.58 -22.74 -27.17
CA THR A 202 33.48 -22.84 -26.01
C THR A 202 32.67 -23.00 -24.72
N SER A 203 33.34 -23.28 -23.60
CA SER A 203 32.71 -23.29 -22.27
C SER A 203 32.08 -21.94 -21.88
N ARG A 204 32.52 -20.84 -22.51
CA ARG A 204 31.93 -19.50 -22.36
C ARG A 204 30.82 -19.20 -23.38
N GLY A 205 30.45 -20.18 -24.21
CA GLY A 205 29.44 -20.02 -25.25
C GLY A 205 29.91 -19.26 -26.49
N GLU A 206 31.20 -18.97 -26.62
CA GLU A 206 31.74 -18.31 -27.81
C GLU A 206 31.79 -19.30 -28.98
N PRO A 207 31.36 -18.92 -30.19
CA PRO A 207 31.40 -19.81 -31.34
C PRO A 207 32.81 -19.93 -31.93
N LYS A 208 33.13 -21.11 -32.44
CA LYS A 208 34.32 -21.35 -33.24
C LYS A 208 33.99 -22.29 -34.40
N CYS A 209 34.40 -21.90 -35.60
CA CYS A 209 34.25 -22.72 -36.80
C CYS A 209 35.49 -23.60 -37.01
N ILE A 210 35.25 -24.88 -37.26
CA ILE A 210 36.26 -25.84 -37.72
C ILE A 210 36.07 -26.01 -39.23
N CYS A 211 36.98 -25.39 -39.99
CA CYS A 211 36.90 -25.36 -41.44
C CYS A 211 37.20 -26.73 -42.06
N ARG A 212 36.50 -27.03 -43.16
CA ARG A 212 36.83 -28.17 -44.01
C ARG A 212 38.15 -27.90 -44.76
N PRO A 213 38.85 -28.95 -45.24
CA PRO A 213 40.05 -28.79 -46.06
C PRO A 213 39.80 -27.86 -47.26
N GLY A 214 40.74 -26.98 -47.55
CA GLY A 214 40.61 -25.98 -48.62
C GLY A 214 39.89 -24.68 -48.22
N TYR A 215 39.50 -24.51 -46.95
CA TYR A 215 38.88 -23.28 -46.46
C TYR A 215 39.58 -22.72 -45.20
N ARG A 216 39.58 -21.40 -45.06
CA ARG A 216 40.19 -20.65 -43.94
C ARG A 216 39.36 -19.40 -43.60
N GLY A 217 39.67 -18.76 -42.47
CA GLY A 217 38.95 -17.58 -41.96
C GLY A 217 38.18 -17.87 -40.66
N LYS A 218 37.57 -16.84 -40.06
CA LYS A 218 36.86 -17.01 -38.77
C LYS A 218 35.55 -17.78 -38.92
N ARG A 219 34.94 -17.68 -40.10
CA ARG A 219 33.69 -18.32 -40.51
C ARG A 219 33.91 -19.34 -41.65
N CYS A 220 35.15 -19.62 -42.01
CA CYS A 220 35.54 -20.45 -43.17
C CYS A 220 35.10 -19.84 -44.51
N GLU A 221 35.17 -18.52 -44.61
CA GLU A 221 34.71 -17.69 -45.71
C GLU A 221 35.68 -17.63 -46.91
N PHE A 222 36.96 -17.96 -46.71
CA PHE A 222 37.98 -17.92 -47.75
C PHE A 222 38.39 -19.32 -48.19
N THR A 223 38.70 -19.49 -49.47
CA THR A 223 39.41 -20.66 -49.97
C THR A 223 40.90 -20.54 -49.64
N ALA A 224 41.50 -21.66 -49.22
CA ALA A 224 42.91 -21.77 -48.85
C ALA A 224 43.79 -22.08 -50.05
#